data_AF-A0A1Q7YDU2-F1
#
_entry.id   AF-A0A1Q7YDU2-F1
#
_cell.length_a   1.000
_cell.length_b   1.000
_cell.length_c   1.000
_cell.angle_alpha   90.00
_cell.angle_beta   90.00
_cell.angle_gamma   90.00
#
_symmetry.space_group_name_H-M   'P 1'
#
loop_
_entity.id
_entity.type
_entity.pdbx_description
1 polymer ?
#
loop_
_entity_poly.entity_id
_entity_poly.type
_entity_poly.pdbx_seq_one_letter_code
_entity_poly.pdbx_strand_id
1 'polypeptide(L)'
;MRSPHITSVAIMTPKPSTPRLTRAEQETETEAKRLTQQVENALAIVTARAAIGADELEQSADRIERAARDFIVALRELAHERRTATKDAN
;
A
#
# COMPACT_ATOMS: atom_id res chain seq x y z
N MET A 1 60.67 21.59 -11.62
CA MET A 1 59.76 20.64 -10.95
C MET A 1 58.39 21.31 -10.80
N ARG A 2 57.41 20.96 -11.63
CA ARG A 2 56.02 21.39 -11.49
C ARG A 2 55.14 20.20 -11.86
N SER A 3 54.57 19.55 -10.84
CA SER A 3 53.65 18.42 -10.98
C SER A 3 52.27 18.93 -11.41
N PRO A 4 51.56 18.26 -12.34
CA PRO A 4 50.17 18.57 -12.61
C PRO A 4 49.25 17.91 -11.57
N HIS A 5 48.31 18.68 -11.05
CA HIS A 5 47.17 18.19 -10.27
C HIS A 5 46.23 17.39 -11.18
N ILE A 6 46.05 16.10 -10.88
CA ILE A 6 45.00 15.30 -11.50
C ILE A 6 43.73 15.48 -10.68
N THR A 7 42.78 16.24 -11.22
CA THR A 7 41.43 16.37 -10.67
C THR A 7 40.69 15.04 -10.86
N SER A 8 40.48 14.33 -9.75
CA SER A 8 39.63 13.14 -9.72
C SER A 8 38.17 13.55 -9.93
N VAL A 9 37.61 13.21 -11.09
CA VAL A 9 36.18 13.39 -11.36
C VAL A 9 35.44 12.23 -10.70
N ALA A 10 34.76 12.52 -9.59
CA ALA A 10 33.84 11.58 -8.97
C ALA A 10 32.68 11.27 -9.95
N ILE A 11 32.66 10.05 -10.46
CA ILE A 11 31.56 9.53 -11.28
C ILE A 11 30.36 9.35 -10.34
N MET A 12 29.48 10.35 -10.31
CA MET A 12 28.22 10.29 -9.59
C MET A 12 27.28 9.36 -10.36
N THR A 13 27.25 8.09 -9.96
CA THR A 13 26.25 7.13 -10.46
C THR A 13 24.87 7.57 -9.97
N PRO A 14 23.88 7.79 -10.85
CA PRO A 14 22.54 8.16 -10.42
C PRO A 14 21.94 7.00 -9.61
N LYS A 15 21.55 7.32 -8.37
CA LYS A 15 20.81 6.41 -7.50
C LYS A 15 19.50 6.03 -8.20
N PRO A 16 19.14 4.74 -8.31
CA PRO A 16 17.88 4.35 -8.94
C PRO A 16 16.73 4.99 -8.15
N SER A 17 16.02 5.90 -8.80
CA SER A 17 14.75 6.43 -8.30
C SER A 17 13.79 5.25 -8.20
N THR A 18 13.28 4.99 -7.00
CA THR A 18 12.20 4.02 -6.80
C THR A 18 11.07 4.35 -7.77
N PRO A 19 10.58 3.37 -8.55
CA PRO A 19 9.44 3.59 -9.43
C PRO A 19 8.29 4.19 -8.60
N ARG A 20 7.77 5.32 -9.07
CA ARG A 20 6.62 5.97 -8.43
C ARG A 20 5.43 5.05 -8.65
N LEU A 21 4.72 4.72 -7.56
CA LEU A 21 3.54 3.86 -7.64
C LEU A 21 2.54 4.44 -8.64
N THR A 22 1.94 3.56 -9.42
CA THR A 22 0.75 3.88 -10.20
C THR A 22 -0.40 4.24 -9.26
N ARG A 23 -1.42 4.88 -9.80
CA ARG A 23 -2.59 5.27 -9.02
C ARG A 23 -3.27 4.05 -8.39
N ALA A 24 -3.53 2.98 -9.16
CA ALA A 24 -4.15 1.79 -8.61
C ALA A 24 -3.26 1.07 -7.59
N GLU A 25 -1.93 1.13 -7.71
CA GLU A 25 -1.04 0.60 -6.66
C GLU A 25 -1.17 1.39 -5.36
N GLN A 26 -1.24 2.72 -5.45
CA GLN A 26 -1.41 3.57 -4.27
C GLN A 26 -2.79 3.41 -3.63
N GLU A 27 -3.85 3.29 -4.43
CA GLU A 27 -5.21 3.01 -3.95
C GLU A 27 -5.29 1.62 -3.31
N THR A 28 -4.68 0.60 -3.93
CA THR A 28 -4.59 -0.76 -3.37
C THR A 28 -3.85 -0.77 -2.03
N GLU A 29 -2.69 -0.09 -1.94
CA GLU A 29 -1.94 0.02 -0.69
C GLU A 29 -2.75 0.73 0.40
N THR A 30 -3.48 1.79 0.03
CA THR A 30 -4.32 2.56 0.95
C THR A 30 -5.44 1.70 1.53
N GLU A 31 -6.19 0.99 0.68
CA GLU A 31 -7.29 0.13 1.13
C GLU A 31 -6.80 -1.10 1.90
N ALA A 32 -5.63 -1.65 1.54
CA ALA A 32 -4.99 -2.72 2.32
C ALA A 32 -4.68 -2.25 3.75
N LYS A 33 -4.04 -1.09 3.92
CA LYS A 33 -3.75 -0.51 5.24
C LYS A 33 -5.02 -0.24 6.03
N ARG A 34 -6.05 0.26 5.37
CA ARG A 34 -7.35 0.54 5.99
C ARG A 34 -8.00 -0.74 6.51
N LEU A 35 -8.00 -1.83 5.72
CA LEU A 35 -8.51 -3.12 6.14
C LEU A 35 -7.72 -3.68 7.33
N THR A 36 -6.39 -3.64 7.28
CA THR A 36 -5.53 -4.04 8.41
C THR A 36 -5.91 -3.30 9.68
N GLN A 37 -6.08 -1.98 9.61
CA GLN A 37 -6.47 -1.18 10.77
C GLN A 37 -7.84 -1.59 11.34
N GLN A 38 -8.83 -1.93 10.49
CA GLN A 38 -10.12 -2.42 10.98
C GLN A 38 -9.99 -3.77 11.70
N VAL A 39 -9.16 -4.66 11.18
CA VAL A 39 -8.89 -5.97 11.81
C VAL A 39 -8.19 -5.78 13.16
N GLU A 40 -7.18 -4.91 13.24
CA GLU A 40 -6.49 -4.58 14.49
C GLU A 40 -7.44 -3.96 15.53
N ASN A 41 -8.33 -3.05 15.10
CA ASN A 41 -9.34 -2.45 15.97
C ASN A 41 -10.30 -3.52 16.53
N ALA A 42 -10.78 -4.43 15.68
CA ALA A 42 -11.64 -5.53 16.11
C ALA A 42 -10.93 -6.46 17.10
N LEU A 43 -9.65 -6.75 16.87
CA LEU A 43 -8.84 -7.54 17.80
C LEU A 43 -8.70 -6.83 19.16
N ALA A 44 -8.48 -5.51 19.16
CA ALA A 44 -8.40 -4.73 20.39
C ALA A 44 -9.72 -4.78 21.17
N ILE A 45 -10.86 -4.67 20.48
CA ILE A 45 -12.21 -4.82 21.06
C ILE A 45 -12.34 -6.18 21.75
N VAL A 46 -12.08 -7.28 21.03
CA VAL A 46 -12.18 -8.65 21.59
C VAL A 46 -11.21 -8.86 22.77
N THR A 47 -9.99 -8.32 22.67
CA THR A 47 -8.95 -8.48 23.69
C THR A 47 -9.22 -7.65 24.95
N ALA A 48 -9.91 -6.52 24.82
CA ALA A 48 -10.22 -5.66 25.95
C ALA A 48 -11.12 -6.35 26.99
N ARG A 49 -11.88 -7.40 26.61
CA ARG A 49 -12.73 -8.27 27.45
C ARG A 49 -13.76 -7.55 28.35
N ALA A 50 -13.72 -6.23 28.44
CA ALA A 50 -14.69 -5.39 29.12
C ALA A 50 -16.00 -5.35 28.34
N ALA A 51 -17.08 -4.93 29.00
CA ALA A 51 -18.48 -4.92 28.56
C ALA A 51 -18.72 -4.21 27.22
N ILE A 52 -18.26 -4.82 26.13
CA ILE A 52 -18.54 -4.48 24.76
C ILE A 52 -19.83 -5.23 24.42
N GLY A 53 -20.85 -4.49 24.05
CA GLY A 53 -22.14 -5.05 23.66
C GLY A 53 -22.04 -5.78 22.32
N ALA A 54 -23.10 -6.52 22.01
CA ALA A 54 -23.26 -7.14 20.69
C ALA A 54 -23.21 -6.07 19.57
N ASP A 55 -23.80 -4.90 19.81
CA ASP A 55 -23.88 -3.80 18.86
C ASP A 55 -22.49 -3.30 18.42
N GLU A 56 -21.50 -3.22 19.31
CA GLU A 56 -20.14 -2.81 18.95
C GLU A 56 -19.41 -3.88 18.12
N LEU A 57 -19.68 -5.17 18.38
CA LEU A 57 -19.15 -6.27 17.58
C LEU A 57 -19.75 -6.27 16.17
N GLU A 58 -21.06 -6.08 16.06
CA GLU A 58 -21.76 -5.95 14.78
C GLU A 58 -21.23 -4.76 13.97
N GLN A 59 -21.12 -3.58 14.60
CA GLN A 59 -20.53 -2.41 13.95
C GLN A 59 -19.07 -2.64 13.51
N SER A 60 -18.29 -3.39 14.29
CA SER A 60 -16.92 -3.75 13.90
C SER A 60 -16.91 -4.68 12.70
N ALA A 61 -17.83 -5.64 12.64
CA ALA A 61 -17.99 -6.56 11.50
C ALA A 61 -18.35 -5.78 10.22
N ASP A 62 -19.33 -4.86 10.29
CA ASP A 62 -19.74 -4.03 9.15
C ASP A 62 -18.59 -3.20 8.58
N ARG A 63 -17.75 -2.63 9.45
CA ARG A 63 -16.56 -1.85 9.04
C ARG A 63 -15.54 -2.72 8.33
N ILE A 64 -15.29 -3.93 8.82
CA ILE A 64 -14.40 -4.89 8.18
C ILE A 64 -14.96 -5.32 6.82
N GLU A 65 -16.25 -5.66 6.75
CA GLU A 65 -16.90 -6.06 5.50
C GLU A 65 -16.77 -4.96 4.44
N ARG A 66 -17.04 -3.72 4.81
CA ARG A 66 -16.90 -2.59 3.90
C ARG A 66 -15.46 -2.38 3.44
N ALA A 67 -14.49 -2.37 4.36
CA ALA A 67 -13.08 -2.22 4.01
C ALA A 67 -12.56 -3.37 3.13
N ALA A 68 -13.01 -4.60 3.37
CA ALA A 68 -12.66 -5.75 2.55
C ALA A 68 -13.21 -5.64 1.13
N ARG A 69 -14.46 -5.18 0.98
CA ARG A 69 -15.05 -4.91 -0.34
C ARG A 69 -14.28 -3.83 -1.10
N ASP A 70 -13.96 -2.72 -0.44
CA ASP A 70 -13.21 -1.62 -1.04
C ASP A 70 -11.81 -2.11 -1.52
N PHE A 71 -11.11 -2.91 -0.70
CA PHE A 71 -9.83 -3.50 -1.07
C PHE A 71 -9.93 -4.50 -2.23
N ILE A 72 -10.97 -5.32 -2.28
CA ILE A 72 -11.22 -6.25 -3.40
C ILE A 72 -11.42 -5.48 -4.71
N VAL A 73 -12.12 -4.34 -4.68
CA VAL A 73 -12.29 -3.48 -5.86
C VAL A 73 -10.94 -2.94 -6.32
N ALA A 74 -10.15 -2.35 -5.42
CA ALA A 74 -8.83 -1.81 -5.76
C ALA A 74 -7.90 -2.88 -6.36
N LEU A 75 -7.89 -4.10 -5.81
CA LEU A 75 -7.11 -5.23 -6.36
C LEU A 75 -7.54 -5.60 -7.78
N ARG A 76 -8.84 -5.57 -8.07
CA ARG A 76 -9.38 -5.88 -9.41
C ARG A 76 -9.00 -4.80 -10.42
N GLU A 77 -9.03 -3.54 -10.01
CA GLU A 77 -8.59 -2.39 -10.81
C GLU A 77 -7.10 -2.48 -11.11
N LEU A 78 -6.26 -2.73 -10.10
CA LEU A 78 -4.82 -2.95 -10.28
C LEU A 78 -4.54 -4.13 -11.22
N ALA A 79 -5.28 -5.23 -11.07
CA ALA A 79 -5.13 -6.38 -11.97
C ALA A 79 -5.56 -6.04 -13.40
N HIS A 80 -6.56 -5.17 -13.58
CA HIS A 80 -6.98 -4.68 -14.88
C HIS A 80 -5.89 -3.81 -15.53
N GLU A 81 -5.35 -2.84 -14.79
CA GLU A 81 -4.25 -1.99 -15.27
C GLU A 81 -3.02 -2.81 -15.71
N ARG A 82 -2.66 -3.84 -14.94
CA ARG A 82 -1.54 -4.73 -15.32
C ARG A 82 -1.79 -5.48 -16.62
N ARG A 83 -3.04 -5.91 -16.87
CA ARG A 83 -3.41 -6.59 -18.12
C ARG A 83 -3.40 -5.63 -19.31
N THR A 84 -3.89 -4.41 -19.15
CA THR A 84 -3.91 -3.41 -20.23
C THR A 84 -2.50 -2.93 -20.57
N ALA A 85 -1.66 -2.66 -19.56
CA ALA A 85 -0.26 -2.30 -19.76
C ALA A 85 0.54 -3.38 -20.51
N THR A 86 0.23 -4.66 -20.26
CA THR A 86 0.84 -5.78 -21.00
C THR A 86 0.35 -5.85 -22.45
N LYS A 87 -0.93 -5.54 -22.69
CA LYS A 87 -1.53 -5.56 -24.03
C LYS A 87 -1.02 -4.42 -24.92
N ASP A 88 -0.77 -3.25 -24.35
CA ASP A 88 -0.28 -2.08 -25.10
C ASP A 88 1.23 -2.16 -25.43
N ALA A 89 1.96 -3.09 -24.80
CA ALA A 89 3.38 -3.30 -25.01
C ALA A 89 3.73 -4.32 -26.12
N ASN A 90 2.72 -4.93 -26.76
CA ASN A 90 2.86 -5.99 -27.76
C ASN A 90 2.09 -5.68 -29.05
#